data_AF-A0A0R2AA73-F1
#
_entry.id   AF-A0A0R2AA73-F1
#
_cell.length_a   1.000
_cell.length_b   1.000
_cell.length_c   1.000
_cell.angle_alpha   90.00
_cell.angle_beta   90.00
_cell.angle_gamma   90.00
#
_symmetry.space_group_name_H-M   'P 1'
#
loop_
_entity.id
_entity.type
_entity.pdbx_description
1 polymer ?
#
loop_
_entity_poly.entity_id
_entity_poly.type
_entity_poly.pdbx_seq_one_letter_code
_entity_poly.pdbx_strand_id
1 'polypeptide(L)' 'MIFMSENVFFNPGQAIASDFDFNKAYVAAQIYHHKAKKPVLVVQEKDGQPFVIFDEQAALDSEKEEAKRYSLVKRVTESD' A
#
# COMPACT_ATOMS: atom_id res chain seq x y z
N MET A 1 -18.38 -6.15 14.86
CA MET A 1 -16.92 -6.08 15.14
C MET A 1 -16.37 -5.10 14.13
N ILE A 2 -16.03 -3.87 14.55
CA ILE A 2 -15.54 -2.84 13.64
C ILE A 2 -14.09 -3.23 13.33
N PHE A 3 -13.83 -3.77 12.13
CA PHE A 3 -12.47 -3.83 11.61
C PHE A 3 -12.02 -2.37 11.49
N MET A 4 -11.19 -1.89 12.41
CA MET A 4 -10.54 -0.59 12.24
C MET A 4 -9.59 -0.74 11.06
N SER A 5 -10.03 -0.32 9.88
CA SER A 5 -9.16 -0.17 8.71
C SER A 5 -8.11 0.86 9.07
N GLU A 6 -6.86 0.41 9.19
CA GLU A 6 -5.74 1.28 9.44
C GLU A 6 -5.58 2.24 8.26
N ASN A 7 -5.51 3.54 8.56
CA ASN A 7 -5.36 4.56 7.53
C ASN A 7 -3.92 5.01 7.48
N VAL A 8 -3.40 5.09 6.25
CA VAL A 8 -2.02 5.45 5.94
C VAL A 8 -2.02 6.54 4.89
N PHE A 9 -1.03 7.41 4.91
CA PHE A 9 -0.93 8.53 3.98
C PHE A 9 0.27 8.35 3.07
N PHE A 10 0.06 8.48 1.76
CA PHE A 10 1.10 8.32 0.76
C PHE A 10 1.00 9.40 -0.31
N ASN A 11 2.15 9.80 -0.86
CA ASN A 11 2.16 10.57 -2.09
C ASN A 11 1.87 9.63 -3.28
N PRO A 12 0.81 9.85 -4.07
CA PRO A 12 0.47 8.99 -5.21
C PRO A 12 1.59 8.86 -6.25
N GLY A 13 2.46 9.87 -6.37
CA GLY A 13 3.62 9.85 -7.27
C GLY A 13 4.72 8.85 -6.87
N GLN A 14 4.67 8.32 -5.65
CA GLN A 14 5.60 7.31 -5.14
C GLN A 14 5.06 5.88 -5.24
N ALA A 15 3.92 5.68 -5.90
CA ALA A 15 3.35 4.34 -6.09
C ALA A 15 4.31 3.46 -6.88
N ILE A 16 4.57 2.26 -6.35
CA ILE A 16 5.42 1.26 -6.99
C ILE A 16 4.67 0.62 -8.16
N ALA A 17 3.41 0.25 -7.90
CA ALA A 17 2.51 -0.34 -8.89
C ALA A 17 1.06 -0.24 -8.39
N SER A 18 0.11 -0.44 -9.30
CA SER A 18 -1.30 -0.53 -8.96
C SER A 18 -2.03 -1.51 -9.88
N ASP A 19 -3.03 -2.21 -9.35
CA ASP A 19 -3.89 -3.13 -10.11
C ASP A 19 -5.30 -3.16 -9.50
N PHE A 20 -6.32 -3.42 -10.31
CA PHE A 20 -7.70 -3.61 -9.82
C PHE A 20 -7.91 -5.01 -9.21
N ASP A 21 -7.08 -5.98 -9.56
CA ASP A 21 -7.09 -7.32 -8.97
C ASP A 21 -6.15 -7.38 -7.76
N PHE A 22 -6.70 -7.70 -6.59
CA PHE A 22 -5.93 -7.83 -5.36
C PHE A 22 -4.79 -8.84 -5.47
N ASN A 23 -5.01 -9.99 -6.11
CA ASN A 23 -3.98 -11.03 -6.21
C ASN A 23 -2.81 -10.56 -7.06
N LYS A 24 -3.07 -9.83 -8.14
CA LYS A 24 -2.02 -9.26 -8.99
C LYS A 24 -1.21 -8.21 -8.25
N ALA A 25 -1.89 -7.30 -7.55
CA ALA A 25 -1.22 -6.30 -6.71
C ALA A 25 -0.38 -6.96 -5.60
N TYR A 26 -0.93 -8.00 -4.95
CA TYR A 26 -0.23 -8.73 -3.89
C TYR A 26 1.01 -9.47 -4.39
N VAL A 27 0.94 -10.12 -5.56
CA VAL A 27 2.11 -10.76 -6.18
C VAL A 27 3.17 -9.71 -6.58
N ALA A 28 2.76 -8.58 -7.15
CA ALA A 28 3.68 -7.50 -7.47
C ALA A 28 4.38 -6.94 -6.21
N ALA A 29 3.64 -6.80 -5.11
CA ALA A 29 4.17 -6.38 -3.81
C ALA A 29 5.21 -7.38 -3.27
N GLN A 30 4.93 -8.69 -3.31
CA GLN A 30 5.89 -9.73 -2.92
C GLN A 30 7.16 -9.70 -3.78
N ILE A 31 7.02 -9.56 -5.11
CA ILE A 31 8.17 -9.48 -6.02
C ILE A 31 9.05 -8.27 -5.67
N TYR A 32 8.43 -7.11 -5.41
CA TYR A 32 9.17 -5.92 -5.01
C TYR A 32 9.84 -6.12 -3.65
N HIS A 33 9.10 -6.61 -2.65
CA HIS A 33 9.63 -6.90 -1.32
C HIS A 33 10.88 -7.80 -1.40
N HIS A 34 10.80 -8.90 -2.15
CA HIS A 34 11.89 -9.83 -2.31
C HIS A 34 13.13 -9.22 -2.98
N LYS A 35 12.93 -8.33 -3.96
CA LYS A 35 14.02 -7.65 -4.68
C LYS A 35 14.66 -6.52 -3.86
N ALA A 36 13.83 -5.69 -3.22
CA ALA A 36 14.28 -4.51 -2.49
C ALA A 36 14.67 -4.81 -1.04
N LYS A 37 14.22 -5.95 -0.49
CA LYS A 37 14.33 -6.33 0.93
C LYS A 37 13.74 -5.26 1.86
N LYS A 38 12.59 -4.72 1.46
CA LYS A 38 11.88 -3.66 2.19
C LYS A 38 10.42 -4.03 2.40
N PRO A 39 9.85 -3.75 3.58
CA PRO A 39 8.42 -3.94 3.79
C PRO A 39 7.61 -3.05 2.83
N VAL A 40 6.52 -3.59 2.32
CA VAL A 40 5.61 -2.85 1.42
C VAL A 40 4.16 -2.98 1.87
N LEU A 41 3.38 -1.96 1.57
CA LEU A 41 1.96 -1.89 1.88
C LEU A 41 1.15 -1.99 0.59
N VAL A 42 0.15 -2.87 0.60
CA VAL A 42 -0.96 -2.87 -0.36
C VAL A 42 -2.10 -2.10 0.27
N VAL A 43 -2.52 -1.01 -0.39
CA VAL A 43 -3.50 -0.06 0.12
C VAL A 43 -4.56 0.25 -0.93
N GLN A 44 -5.67 0.84 -0.50
CA GLN A 44 -6.76 1.25 -1.39
C GLN A 44 -7.32 2.61 -0.97
N GLU A 45 -7.52 3.54 -1.92
CA GLU A 45 -8.01 4.89 -1.61
C GLU A 45 -9.46 4.84 -1.09
N LYS A 46 -10.28 4.02 -1.75
CA LYS A 46 -11.67 3.72 -1.41
C LYS A 46 -12.09 2.43 -2.10
N ASP A 47 -13.14 1.78 -1.60
CA ASP A 47 -13.67 0.56 -2.22
C ASP A 47 -13.94 0.75 -3.73
N GLY A 48 -13.50 -0.21 -4.53
CA GLY A 48 -13.62 -0.18 -5.99
C GLY A 48 -12.55 0.63 -6.72
N GLN A 49 -11.60 1.27 -6.02
CA GLN A 49 -10.37 1.79 -6.62
C GLN A 49 -9.30 0.71 -6.76
N PRO A 50 -8.27 0.89 -7.61
CA PRO A 50 -7.18 -0.06 -7.68
C PRO A 50 -6.47 -0.19 -6.33
N PHE A 51 -5.96 -1.38 -6.07
CA PHE A 51 -4.98 -1.64 -5.03
C PHE A 51 -3.66 -1.01 -5.46
N VAL A 52 -3.07 -0.21 -4.58
CA VAL A 52 -1.83 0.52 -4.83
C VAL A 52 -0.76 0.00 -3.87
N ILE A 53 0.46 -0.10 -4.37
CA ILE A 53 1.60 -0.65 -3.63
C ILE A 53 2.56 0.49 -3.32
N PHE A 54 2.93 0.62 -2.06
CA PHE A 54 3.91 1.60 -1.59
C PHE A 54 4.98 0.93 -0.72
N ASP A 55 6.19 1.53 -0.70
CA ASP A 55 7.20 1.22 0.31
C ASP A 55 6.67 1.72 1.67
N GLU A 56 6.73 0.88 2.71
CA GLU A 56 6.24 1.28 4.04
C GLU A 56 7.02 2.50 4.58
N GLN A 57 8.30 2.64 4.21
CA GLN A 57 9.12 3.81 4.59
C GLN A 57 8.70 5.11 3.90
N ALA A 58 7.90 5.04 2.83
CA ALA A 58 7.36 6.21 2.15
C ALA A 58 6.06 6.73 2.81
N ALA A 59 5.58 6.06 3.88
CA ALA A 59 4.41 6.50 4.61
C ALA A 59 4.66 7.86 5.26
N LEU A 60 3.65 8.72 5.22
CA LEU A 60 3.68 10.05 5.80
C LEU A 60 2.88 10.06 7.11
N ASP A 61 3.38 10.81 8.11
CA ASP A 61 2.75 10.90 9.43
C ASP A 61 1.37 11.58 9.41
N SER A 62 1.08 12.38 8.38
CA SER A 62 -0.17 13.13 8.26
C SER A 62 -0.51 13.47 6.80
N GLU A 63 -1.75 13.90 6.61
CA GLU A 63 -2.25 14.50 5.37
C GLU A 63 -1.49 15.81 5.09
N LYS A 64 -0.44 15.74 4.26
CA LYS A 64 0.23 16.90 3.65
C LYS A 64 -0.46 17.21 2.31
N GLU A 65 -0.23 18.38 1.73
CA GLU A 65 -0.85 18.78 0.45
C GLU A 65 -0.69 17.76 -0.68
N GLU A 66 0.41 17.00 -0.69
CA GLU A 66 0.71 15.96 -1.69
C GLU A 66 0.32 14.54 -1.24
N ALA A 67 -0.14 14.37 -0.01
CA ALA A 67 -0.44 13.07 0.58
C ALA A 67 -1.93 12.74 0.43
N LYS A 68 -2.22 11.56 -0.11
CA LYS A 68 -3.57 10.99 -0.10
C LYS A 68 -3.71 9.96 1.00
N ARG A 69 -4.91 9.91 1.57
CA ARG A 69 -5.32 8.88 2.52
C ARG A 69 -5.66 7.59 1.79
N TYR A 70 -5.13 6.47 2.29
CA TYR A 70 -5.46 5.13 1.85
C TYR A 70 -5.82 4.25 3.05
N SER A 71 -6.67 3.25 2.81
CA SER A 71 -6.91 2.15 3.74
C SER A 71 -5.89 1.06 3.50
N LEU A 72 -5.22 0.61 4.57
CA LEU A 72 -4.34 -0.54 4.51
C LEU A 72 -5.15 -1.82 4.28
N VAL A 73 -4.79 -2.54 3.21
CA VAL A 73 -5.40 -3.85 2.88
C VAL A 73 -4.51 -4.98 3.36
N LYS A 74 -3.20 -4.90 3.10
CA LYS A 74 -2.23 -5.96 3.46
C LYS A 74 -0.82 -5.39 3.60
N ARG A 75 -0.10 -5.87 4.62
CA ARG A 75 1.35 -5.68 4.75
C ARG A 75 2.07 -6.88 4.15
N VAL A 76 3.19 -6.63 3.47
CA VAL A 76 4.12 -7.68 3.03
C VAL A 76 5.45 -7.44 3.73
N THR A 77 5.84 -8.41 4.53
CA THR A 77 7.07 -8.40 5.35
C THR A 77 7.90 -9.65 5.06
N GLU A 78 9.07 -9.80 5.70
CA GLU A 78 9.92 -10.98 5.49
C GLU A 78 9.26 -12.31 5.91
N SER A 79 8.12 -12.26 6.62
CA SER A 79 7.35 -13.44 7.03
C SER A 79 6.27 -13.87 6.02
N ASP A 80 6.08 -13.12 4.93
CA ASP A 80 5.10 -13.41 3.87
C ASP A 80 5.71 -14.14 2.66
#